data_AF-A0A5C7VD84-F1
#
_entry.id   AF-A0A5C7VD84-F1
#
_cell.length_a   1.000
_cell.length_b   1.000
_cell.length_c   1.000
_cell.angle_alpha   90.00
_cell.angle_beta   90.00
_cell.angle_gamma   90.00
#
_symmetry.space_group_name_H-M   'P 1'
#
loop_
_entity.id
_entity.type
_entity.pdbx_description
1 polymer ?
#
loop_
_entity_poly.entity_id
_entity_poly.type
_entity_poly.pdbx_seq_one_letter_code
_entity_poly.pdbx_strand_id
1 'polypeptide(L)'
;MNNPTNSSPTEISADDKLLERIRKLTRLLHNSICELGYDKDKKLQEASEQIADIHERLNYVLSKTQSAAETTLSAIENIKPIQSNLSSSAIILTQEWQELIKLENSCHSNKNVAKFSNLFIRTVSYLENIPKQAEVTNDYLVTVIMAQDFQDLTGQVIKKISHLLLLIENELIQVLLDNSISTNPATINNKSSPNNLLNGPAINPQKKPEVLSNQTDVDNFLADLGY
;
A
#
# COMPACT_ATOMS: atom_id res chain seq x y z
N MET A 1 -68.36 -64.50 31.77
CA MET A 1 -68.35 -64.01 30.38
C MET A 1 -66.94 -63.53 30.02
N ASN A 2 -66.23 -64.35 29.24
CA ASN A 2 -65.32 -64.08 28.12
C ASN A 2 -64.31 -62.90 28.12
N ASN A 3 -63.03 -63.24 28.30
CA ASN A 3 -61.83 -63.12 27.41
C ASN A 3 -61.51 -61.83 26.60
N PRO A 4 -60.26 -61.64 26.11
CA PRO A 4 -59.46 -60.42 26.27
C PRO A 4 -59.11 -59.80 24.90
N THR A 5 -58.36 -58.71 24.86
CA THR A 5 -57.61 -58.34 23.64
C THR A 5 -56.16 -58.07 23.98
N ASN A 6 -55.39 -59.13 23.72
CA ASN A 6 -53.99 -59.18 23.38
C ASN A 6 -53.51 -57.96 22.56
N SER A 7 -52.47 -57.28 23.02
CA SER A 7 -51.62 -56.44 22.17
C SER A 7 -50.18 -56.93 22.30
N SER A 8 -49.83 -57.90 21.44
CA SER A 8 -48.47 -58.38 21.23
C SER A 8 -47.56 -57.20 20.82
N PRO A 9 -46.29 -57.15 21.27
CA PRO A 9 -45.33 -56.20 20.75
C PRO A 9 -45.00 -56.57 19.30
N THR A 10 -45.14 -55.63 18.37
CA THR A 10 -44.77 -55.79 16.97
C THR A 10 -43.27 -56.13 16.89
N GLU A 11 -42.93 -57.38 16.61
CA GLU A 11 -41.56 -57.78 16.27
C GLU A 11 -41.17 -57.08 14.97
N ILE A 12 -40.35 -56.03 15.11
CA ILE A 12 -39.72 -55.34 13.99
C ILE A 12 -38.91 -56.39 13.22
N SER A 13 -39.31 -56.67 11.98
CA SER A 13 -38.65 -57.64 11.10
C SER A 13 -37.16 -57.32 11.00
N ALA A 14 -36.31 -58.35 10.94
CA ALA A 14 -34.86 -58.19 10.80
C ALA A 14 -34.49 -57.33 9.58
N ASP A 15 -35.32 -57.39 8.53
CA ASP A 15 -35.20 -56.57 7.32
C ASP A 15 -35.46 -55.08 7.58
N ASP A 16 -36.45 -54.73 8.41
CA ASP A 16 -36.72 -53.32 8.77
C ASP A 16 -35.58 -52.73 9.60
N LYS A 17 -34.99 -53.51 10.51
CA LYS A 17 -33.82 -53.08 11.29
C LYS A 17 -32.59 -52.88 10.39
N LEU A 18 -32.42 -53.72 9.38
CA LEU A 18 -31.33 -53.63 8.41
C LEU A 18 -31.52 -52.40 7.51
N LEU A 19 -32.73 -52.17 7.02
CA LEU A 19 -33.08 -51.04 6.16
C LEU A 19 -32.98 -49.70 6.91
N GLU A 20 -33.32 -49.68 8.20
CA GLU A 20 -33.13 -48.52 9.06
C GLU A 20 -31.66 -48.23 9.37
N ARG A 21 -30.84 -49.29 9.49
CA ARG A 21 -29.39 -49.15 9.67
C ARG A 21 -28.70 -48.65 8.40
N ILE A 22 -29.13 -49.12 7.22
CA ILE A 22 -28.69 -48.58 5.93
C ILE A 22 -29.09 -47.11 5.81
N ARG A 23 -30.35 -46.77 6.11
CA ARG A 23 -30.83 -45.37 6.05
C ARG A 23 -30.02 -44.44 6.98
N LYS A 24 -29.66 -44.92 8.18
CA LYS A 24 -28.76 -44.19 9.08
C LYS A 24 -27.37 -44.00 8.48
N LEU A 25 -26.76 -45.07 7.95
CA LEU A 25 -25.44 -45.01 7.32
C LEU A 25 -25.41 -44.10 6.09
N THR A 26 -26.44 -44.14 5.24
CA THR A 26 -26.55 -43.27 4.06
C THR A 26 -26.74 -41.81 4.45
N ARG A 27 -27.50 -41.50 5.50
CA ARG A 27 -27.60 -40.14 6.05
C ARG A 27 -26.29 -39.67 6.67
N LEU A 28 -25.58 -40.56 7.36
CA LEU A 28 -24.28 -40.24 7.95
C LEU A 28 -23.25 -39.93 6.85
N LEU A 29 -23.20 -40.77 5.80
CA LEU A 29 -22.38 -40.54 4.61
C LEU A 29 -22.74 -39.23 3.89
N HIS A 30 -24.04 -38.98 3.66
CA HIS A 30 -24.50 -37.77 3.00
C HIS A 30 -24.17 -36.52 3.82
N ASN A 31 -24.39 -36.56 5.14
CA ASN A 31 -24.02 -35.48 6.03
C ASN A 31 -22.51 -35.23 6.01
N SER A 32 -21.68 -36.27 6.08
CA SER A 32 -20.22 -36.11 5.98
C SER A 32 -19.76 -35.54 4.64
N ILE A 33 -20.39 -35.92 3.52
CA ILE A 33 -20.10 -35.35 2.18
C ILE A 33 -20.53 -33.89 2.10
N CYS A 34 -21.69 -33.53 2.65
CA CYS A 34 -22.15 -32.15 2.71
C CYS A 34 -21.28 -31.31 3.62
N GLU A 35 -20.89 -31.80 4.80
CA GLU A 35 -20.04 -31.10 5.78
C GLU A 35 -18.65 -30.80 5.17
N LEU A 36 -18.08 -31.74 4.42
CA LEU A 36 -16.84 -31.56 3.66
C LEU A 36 -16.95 -30.60 2.46
N GLY A 37 -18.15 -30.38 1.91
CA GLY A 37 -18.42 -29.43 0.82
C GLY A 37 -18.76 -28.03 1.31
N TYR A 38 -19.56 -27.92 2.38
CA TYR A 38 -19.96 -26.66 3.00
C TYR A 38 -18.78 -25.90 3.59
N ASP A 39 -17.80 -26.58 4.18
CA ASP A 39 -16.58 -25.93 4.67
C ASP A 39 -15.76 -25.32 3.53
N LYS A 40 -15.80 -25.90 2.32
CA LYS A 40 -15.11 -25.37 1.13
C LYS A 40 -15.80 -24.13 0.58
N ASP A 41 -17.12 -24.18 0.45
CA ASP A 41 -17.90 -23.04 -0.03
C ASP A 41 -17.79 -21.86 0.95
N LYS A 42 -17.78 -22.15 2.26
CA LYS A 42 -17.55 -21.14 3.30
C LYS A 42 -16.14 -20.54 3.25
N LYS A 43 -15.09 -21.36 3.12
CA LYS A 43 -13.70 -20.87 2.96
C LYS A 43 -13.51 -20.04 1.70
N LEU A 44 -14.16 -20.42 0.60
CA LEU A 44 -14.10 -19.67 -0.66
C LEU A 44 -14.85 -18.33 -0.54
N GLN A 45 -16.01 -18.33 0.12
CA GLN A 45 -16.77 -17.11 0.45
C GLN A 45 -15.92 -16.16 1.32
N GLU A 46 -15.28 -16.67 2.37
CA GLU A 46 -14.40 -15.90 3.26
C GLU A 46 -13.19 -15.32 2.50
N ALA A 47 -12.58 -16.10 1.60
CA ALA A 47 -11.49 -15.60 0.75
C ALA A 47 -11.95 -14.49 -0.21
N SER A 48 -13.15 -14.62 -0.78
CA SER A 48 -13.75 -13.58 -1.64
C SER A 48 -13.99 -12.28 -0.87
N GLU A 49 -14.46 -12.35 0.37
CA GLU A 49 -14.66 -11.18 1.24
C GLU A 49 -13.32 -10.51 1.59
N GLN A 50 -12.29 -11.29 1.89
CA GLN A 50 -10.94 -10.77 2.18
C GLN A 50 -10.31 -10.06 0.95
N ILE A 51 -10.52 -10.59 -0.26
CA ILE A 51 -10.05 -9.94 -1.50
C ILE A 51 -10.75 -8.59 -1.70
N ALA A 52 -12.06 -8.50 -1.41
CA ALA A 52 -12.79 -7.24 -1.49
C ALA A 52 -12.26 -6.19 -0.49
N ASP A 53 -11.96 -6.59 0.76
CA ASP A 53 -11.34 -5.71 1.78
C ASP A 53 -9.94 -5.24 1.34
N ILE A 54 -9.12 -6.10 0.74
CA ILE A 54 -7.82 -5.70 0.17
C ILE A 54 -8.01 -4.63 -0.92
N HIS A 55 -8.98 -4.81 -1.81
CA HIS A 55 -9.27 -3.85 -2.87
C HIS A 55 -9.67 -2.48 -2.32
N GLU A 56 -10.55 -2.45 -1.32
CA GLU A 56 -10.96 -1.20 -0.66
C GLU A 56 -9.76 -0.49 -0.02
N ARG A 57 -8.90 -1.25 0.65
CA ARG A 57 -7.68 -0.73 1.28
C ARG A 57 -6.64 -0.23 0.28
N LEU A 58 -6.46 -0.91 -0.85
CA LEU A 58 -5.59 -0.44 -1.93
C LEU A 58 -6.14 0.86 -2.54
N ASN A 59 -7.44 0.94 -2.77
CA ASN A 59 -8.10 2.16 -3.24
C ASN A 59 -7.93 3.31 -2.24
N TYR A 60 -8.00 3.03 -0.94
CA TYR A 60 -7.71 4.01 0.09
C TYR A 60 -6.27 4.54 0.00
N VAL A 61 -5.29 3.65 -0.17
CA VAL A 61 -3.87 4.04 -0.33
C VAL A 61 -3.67 4.87 -1.59
N LEU A 62 -4.26 4.47 -2.72
CA LEU A 62 -4.19 5.21 -3.98
C LEU A 62 -4.77 6.63 -3.82
N SER A 63 -5.97 6.73 -3.25
CA SER A 63 -6.63 8.02 -3.01
C SER A 63 -5.79 8.93 -2.11
N LYS A 64 -5.24 8.40 -1.02
CA LYS A 64 -4.39 9.17 -0.10
C LYS A 64 -3.09 9.62 -0.76
N THR A 65 -2.47 8.76 -1.55
CA THR A 65 -1.24 9.09 -2.30
C THR A 65 -1.50 10.18 -3.33
N GLN A 66 -2.60 10.09 -4.06
CA GLN A 66 -3.00 11.11 -5.04
C GLN A 66 -3.25 12.46 -4.35
N SER A 67 -4.01 12.47 -3.25
CA SER A 67 -4.32 13.69 -2.51
C SER A 67 -3.06 14.37 -1.94
N ALA A 68 -2.12 13.59 -1.42
CA ALA A 68 -0.83 14.11 -0.95
C ALA A 68 0.01 14.71 -2.08
N ALA A 69 0.07 14.03 -3.23
CA ALA A 69 0.77 14.52 -4.41
C ALA A 69 0.16 15.83 -4.94
N GLU A 70 -1.17 15.91 -5.02
CA GLU A 70 -1.90 17.09 -5.47
C GLU A 70 -1.69 18.28 -4.52
N THR A 71 -1.78 18.03 -3.20
CA THR A 71 -1.54 19.08 -2.18
C THR A 71 -0.10 19.59 -2.25
N THR A 72 0.87 18.68 -2.38
CA THR A 72 2.29 19.03 -2.48
C THR A 72 2.58 19.83 -3.75
N LEU A 73 2.04 19.40 -4.90
CA LEU A 73 2.22 20.08 -6.17
C LEU A 73 1.61 21.48 -6.12
N SER A 74 0.38 21.61 -5.60
CA SER A 74 -0.30 22.89 -5.47
C SER A 74 0.47 23.87 -4.57
N ALA A 75 1.00 23.40 -3.44
CA ALA A 75 1.84 24.23 -2.58
C ALA A 75 3.11 24.72 -3.30
N ILE A 76 3.79 23.83 -4.05
CA ILE A 76 4.99 24.18 -4.83
C ILE A 76 4.65 25.20 -5.93
N GLU A 77 3.52 25.04 -6.63
CA GLU A 77 3.05 25.98 -7.66
C GLU A 77 2.83 27.38 -7.10
N ASN A 78 2.41 27.50 -5.84
CA ASN A 78 2.24 28.79 -5.16
C ASN A 78 3.57 29.36 -4.61
N ILE A 79 4.50 28.53 -4.13
CA ILE A 79 5.81 28.97 -3.62
C ILE A 79 6.68 29.55 -4.76
N LYS A 80 6.68 28.90 -5.92
CA LYS A 80 7.56 29.24 -7.05
C LYS A 80 7.48 30.71 -7.50
N PRO A 81 6.29 31.32 -7.74
CA PRO A 81 6.20 32.73 -8.13
C PRO A 81 6.68 33.68 -7.03
N ILE A 82 6.48 33.35 -5.75
CA ILE A 82 6.95 34.15 -4.62
C ILE A 82 8.49 34.20 -4.62
N GLN A 83 9.13 33.03 -4.71
CA GLN A 83 10.59 32.93 -4.77
C GLN A 83 11.18 33.61 -6.01
N SER A 84 10.52 33.47 -7.16
CA SER A 84 10.91 34.17 -8.37
C SER A 84 10.81 35.69 -8.21
N ASN A 85 9.74 36.21 -7.59
CA ASN A 85 9.55 37.63 -7.38
C ASN A 85 10.59 38.22 -6.43
N LEU A 86 10.89 37.54 -5.32
CA LEU A 86 11.96 37.90 -4.39
C LEU A 86 13.29 38.03 -5.13
N SER A 87 13.68 36.99 -5.85
CA SER A 87 14.95 36.94 -6.60
C SER A 87 15.04 38.03 -7.66
N SER A 88 14.02 38.16 -8.53
CA SER A 88 14.01 39.17 -9.58
C SER A 88 14.06 40.59 -9.03
N SER A 89 13.28 40.88 -7.98
CA SER A 89 13.27 42.21 -7.35
C SER A 89 14.62 42.56 -6.72
N ALA A 90 15.25 41.59 -6.03
CA ALA A 90 16.59 41.77 -5.47
C ALA A 90 17.64 42.05 -6.56
N ILE A 91 17.61 41.30 -7.67
CA ILE A 91 18.53 41.49 -8.81
C ILE A 91 18.36 42.89 -9.41
N ILE A 92 17.12 43.31 -9.68
CA ILE A 92 16.82 44.64 -10.26
C ILE A 92 17.32 45.74 -9.33
N LEU A 93 16.98 45.70 -8.03
CA LEU A 93 17.43 46.71 -7.07
C LEU A 93 18.97 46.75 -6.99
N THR A 94 19.62 45.59 -6.98
CA THR A 94 21.09 45.50 -6.94
C THR A 94 21.74 46.14 -8.17
N GLN A 95 21.19 45.87 -9.37
CA GLN A 95 21.67 46.47 -10.62
C GLN A 95 21.48 48.00 -10.61
N GLU A 96 20.31 48.48 -10.20
CA GLU A 96 20.01 49.92 -10.11
C GLU A 96 20.96 50.62 -9.10
N TRP A 97 21.26 49.98 -7.97
CA TRP A 97 22.25 50.48 -7.00
C TRP A 97 23.66 50.56 -7.60
N GLN A 98 24.09 49.51 -8.31
CA GLN A 98 25.40 49.48 -8.96
C GLN A 98 25.54 50.56 -10.05
N GLU A 99 24.48 50.81 -10.82
CA GLU A 99 24.46 51.87 -11.82
C GLU A 99 24.55 53.26 -11.19
N LEU A 100 23.82 53.51 -10.10
CA LEU A 100 23.90 54.78 -9.38
C LEU A 100 25.28 55.03 -8.80
N ILE A 101 25.90 54.02 -8.18
CA ILE A 101 27.26 54.14 -7.62
C ILE A 101 28.28 54.47 -8.73
N LYS A 102 28.16 53.86 -9.91
CA LYS A 102 29.03 54.17 -11.06
C LYS A 102 28.86 55.61 -11.55
N LEU A 103 27.62 56.11 -11.57
CA LEU A 103 27.29 57.47 -12.02
C LEU A 103 27.72 58.54 -11.02
N GLU A 104 27.60 58.28 -9.72
CA GLU A 104 28.03 59.18 -8.65
C GLU A 104 29.54 59.44 -8.69
N ASN A 105 30.34 58.41 -8.98
CA ASN A 105 31.79 58.54 -9.18
C ASN A 105 32.17 59.40 -10.41
N SER A 106 31.22 59.71 -11.30
CA SER A 106 31.49 60.37 -12.59
C SER A 106 30.93 61.79 -12.70
N CYS A 107 29.85 62.15 -11.99
CA CYS A 107 29.29 63.52 -12.03
C CYS A 107 28.29 63.80 -10.89
N HIS A 108 28.51 64.85 -10.08
CA HIS A 108 27.55 65.33 -9.08
C HIS A 108 26.45 66.17 -9.75
N SER A 109 25.34 65.53 -10.14
CA SER A 109 24.14 66.22 -10.65
C SER A 109 22.96 66.04 -9.71
N ASN A 110 22.16 67.10 -9.53
CA ASN A 110 20.93 67.11 -8.69
C ASN A 110 19.91 66.03 -9.09
N LYS A 111 19.97 65.55 -10.35
CA LYS A 111 19.13 64.45 -10.87
C LYS A 111 19.45 63.09 -10.21
N ASN A 112 20.65 62.93 -9.66
CA ASN A 112 21.06 61.70 -8.97
C ASN A 112 20.42 61.58 -7.58
N VAL A 113 20.16 62.70 -6.90
CA VAL A 113 19.54 62.74 -5.55
C VAL A 113 18.10 62.23 -5.58
N ALA A 114 17.31 62.66 -6.58
CA ALA A 114 15.94 62.19 -6.75
C ALA A 114 15.86 60.69 -7.08
N LYS A 115 16.77 60.19 -7.94
CA LYS A 115 16.88 58.75 -8.26
C LYS A 115 17.28 57.93 -7.04
N PHE A 116 18.25 58.42 -6.26
CA PHE A 116 18.68 57.79 -5.01
C PHE A 116 17.51 57.68 -4.02
N SER A 117 16.77 58.78 -3.80
CA SER A 117 15.62 58.78 -2.89
C SER A 117 14.55 57.78 -3.32
N ASN A 118 14.23 57.72 -4.62
CA ASN A 118 13.28 56.74 -5.14
C ASN A 118 13.77 55.29 -4.95
N LEU A 119 15.04 55.02 -5.26
CA LEU A 119 15.62 53.69 -5.09
C LEU A 119 15.69 53.26 -3.62
N PHE A 120 15.99 54.19 -2.73
CA PHE A 120 15.97 53.97 -1.28
C PHE A 120 14.57 53.57 -0.80
N ILE A 121 13.53 54.32 -1.19
CA ILE A 121 12.14 53.99 -0.83
C ILE A 121 11.75 52.61 -1.37
N ARG A 122 12.08 52.29 -2.63
CA ARG A 122 11.81 50.97 -3.23
C ARG A 122 12.56 49.85 -2.49
N THR A 123 13.80 50.10 -2.07
CA THR A 123 14.60 49.12 -1.32
C THR A 123 14.01 48.87 0.06
N VAL A 124 13.62 49.91 0.79
CA VAL A 124 12.95 49.78 2.09
C VAL A 124 11.63 49.02 1.95
N SER A 125 10.81 49.37 0.97
CA SER A 125 9.55 48.67 0.70
C SER A 125 9.77 47.19 0.32
N TYR A 126 10.82 46.88 -0.45
CA TYR A 126 11.22 45.51 -0.73
C TYR A 126 11.58 44.76 0.57
N LEU A 127 12.44 45.35 1.40
CA LEU A 127 12.86 44.76 2.68
C LEU A 127 11.68 44.54 3.64
N GLU A 128 10.69 45.44 3.69
CA GLU A 128 9.47 45.28 4.49
C GLU A 128 8.55 44.16 3.98
N ASN A 129 8.61 43.83 2.68
CA ASN A 129 7.81 42.78 2.08
C ASN A 129 8.44 41.39 2.18
N ILE A 130 9.76 41.28 2.38
CA ILE A 130 10.46 39.98 2.53
C ILE A 130 9.85 39.12 3.64
N PRO A 131 9.65 39.61 4.89
CA PRO A 131 9.11 38.77 5.96
C PRO A 131 7.73 38.21 5.62
N LYS A 132 6.85 39.01 5.00
CA LYS A 132 5.50 38.60 4.60
C LYS A 132 5.55 37.49 3.56
N GLN A 133 6.41 37.61 2.56
CA GLN A 133 6.58 36.60 1.52
C GLN A 133 7.25 35.32 2.06
N ALA A 134 8.17 35.47 3.01
CA ALA A 134 8.80 34.35 3.70
C ALA A 134 7.82 33.58 4.58
N GLU A 135 6.93 34.29 5.30
CA GLU A 135 5.84 33.70 6.10
C GLU A 135 4.90 32.88 5.22
N VAL A 136 4.39 33.46 4.13
CA VAL A 136 3.54 32.73 3.17
C VAL A 136 4.26 31.51 2.58
N THR A 137 5.55 31.63 2.27
CA THR A 137 6.34 30.47 1.80
C THR A 137 6.43 29.40 2.89
N ASN A 138 6.61 29.78 4.15
CA ASN A 138 6.67 28.86 5.29
C ASN A 138 5.34 28.11 5.46
N ASP A 139 4.20 28.80 5.36
CA ASP A 139 2.88 28.19 5.47
C ASP A 139 2.65 27.11 4.41
N TYR A 140 3.09 27.36 3.17
CA TYR A 140 3.03 26.34 2.11
C TYR A 140 4.00 25.18 2.37
N LEU A 141 5.19 25.43 2.91
CA LEU A 141 6.12 24.35 3.29
C LEU A 141 5.56 23.50 4.44
N VAL A 142 4.89 24.11 5.42
CA VAL A 142 4.16 23.41 6.48
C VAL A 142 3.04 22.57 5.88
N THR A 143 2.30 23.11 4.91
CA THR A 143 1.27 22.37 4.18
C THR A 143 1.85 21.16 3.45
N VAL A 144 3.03 21.28 2.82
CA VAL A 144 3.74 20.14 2.20
C VAL A 144 4.13 19.09 3.23
N ILE A 145 4.64 19.51 4.40
CA ILE A 145 5.00 18.58 5.47
C ILE A 145 3.77 17.84 6.00
N MET A 146 2.66 18.55 6.27
CA MET A 146 1.41 17.91 6.71
C MET A 146 0.82 16.99 5.64
N ALA A 147 1.00 17.32 4.36
CA ALA A 147 0.58 16.46 3.27
C ALA A 147 1.36 15.14 3.23
N GLN A 148 2.47 14.98 3.99
CA GLN A 148 3.25 13.74 4.09
C GLN A 148 2.73 12.76 5.15
N ASP A 149 1.81 13.18 6.02
CA ASP A 149 1.24 12.36 7.10
C ASP A 149 0.51 11.10 6.58
N PHE A 150 0.22 11.03 5.27
CA PHE A 150 -0.28 9.82 4.62
C PHE A 150 0.70 8.64 4.65
N GLN A 151 2.01 8.87 4.80
CA GLN A 151 3.01 7.80 4.72
C GLN A 151 2.85 6.75 5.83
N ASP A 152 2.57 7.18 7.07
CA ASP A 152 2.35 6.25 8.19
C ASP A 152 1.08 5.42 7.96
N LEU A 153 -0.01 6.10 7.58
CA LEU A 153 -1.31 5.46 7.43
C LEU A 153 -1.34 4.49 6.23
N THR A 154 -0.74 4.88 5.10
CA THR A 154 -0.59 4.01 3.93
C THR A 154 0.36 2.85 4.21
N GLY A 155 1.46 3.08 4.93
CA GLY A 155 2.39 2.01 5.34
C GLY A 155 1.72 0.96 6.23
N GLN A 156 0.88 1.38 7.18
CA GLN A 156 0.09 0.45 8.01
C GLN A 156 -0.92 -0.34 7.19
N VAL A 157 -1.60 0.30 6.22
CA VAL A 157 -2.56 -0.37 5.34
C VAL A 157 -1.88 -1.38 4.42
N ILE A 158 -0.73 -1.04 3.83
CA ILE A 158 0.08 -1.96 3.01
C ILE A 158 0.54 -3.16 3.83
N LYS A 159 1.02 -2.96 5.07
CA LYS A 159 1.39 -4.08 5.97
C LYS A 159 0.21 -5.03 6.22
N LYS A 160 -0.99 -4.48 6.45
CA LYS A 160 -2.20 -5.29 6.63
C LYS A 160 -2.57 -6.06 5.36
N ILE A 161 -2.54 -5.40 4.19
CA ILE A 161 -2.78 -6.07 2.90
C ILE A 161 -1.77 -7.21 2.68
N SER A 162 -0.48 -6.97 2.95
CA SER A 162 0.55 -7.99 2.84
C SER A 162 0.29 -9.20 3.75
N HIS A 163 -0.18 -8.96 4.97
CA HIS A 163 -0.56 -10.04 5.88
C HIS A 163 -1.79 -10.82 5.36
N LEU A 164 -2.82 -10.13 4.86
CA LEU A 164 -4.01 -10.78 4.29
C LEU A 164 -3.65 -11.60 3.04
N LEU A 165 -2.77 -11.09 2.17
CA LEU A 165 -2.26 -11.84 1.01
C LEU A 165 -1.58 -13.14 1.42
N LEU A 166 -0.75 -13.11 2.47
CA LEU A 166 -0.08 -14.31 2.99
C LEU A 166 -1.09 -15.32 3.55
N LEU A 167 -2.18 -14.87 4.18
CA LEU A 167 -3.25 -15.75 4.66
C LEU A 167 -3.99 -16.41 3.50
N ILE A 168 -4.37 -15.63 2.48
CA ILE A 168 -5.04 -16.15 1.27
C ILE A 168 -4.13 -17.14 0.53
N GLU A 169 -2.84 -16.83 0.39
CA GLU A 169 -1.87 -17.73 -0.24
C GLU A 169 -1.80 -19.09 0.49
N ASN A 170 -1.71 -19.06 1.82
CA ASN A 170 -1.68 -20.29 2.61
C ASN A 170 -2.97 -21.10 2.49
N GLU A 171 -4.15 -20.46 2.54
CA GLU A 171 -5.43 -21.17 2.36
C GLU A 171 -5.57 -21.75 0.95
N LEU A 172 -5.14 -21.03 -0.10
CA LEU A 172 -5.14 -21.55 -1.46
C LEU A 172 -4.19 -22.76 -1.62
N ILE A 173 -3.01 -22.72 -0.99
CA ILE A 173 -2.09 -23.86 -0.96
C ILE A 173 -2.73 -25.06 -0.26
N GLN A 174 -3.39 -24.86 0.88
CA GLN A 174 -4.09 -25.94 1.60
C GLN A 174 -5.21 -26.54 0.76
N VAL A 175 -6.04 -25.72 0.12
CA VAL A 175 -7.11 -26.19 -0.78
C VAL A 175 -6.54 -26.97 -1.96
N LEU A 176 -5.40 -26.55 -2.54
CA LEU A 176 -4.72 -27.29 -3.61
C LEU A 176 -4.15 -28.62 -3.11
N LEU A 177 -3.55 -28.65 -1.92
CA LEU A 177 -3.04 -29.89 -1.31
C LEU A 177 -4.18 -30.87 -1.03
N ASP A 178 -5.27 -30.41 -0.40
CA ASP A 178 -6.44 -31.24 -0.09
C ASP A 178 -7.08 -31.84 -1.36
N ASN A 179 -7.16 -31.06 -2.44
CA ASN A 179 -7.69 -31.56 -3.72
C ASN A 179 -6.70 -32.47 -4.45
N SER A 180 -5.39 -32.23 -4.34
CA SER A 180 -4.36 -33.11 -4.93
C SER A 180 -4.29 -34.48 -4.25
N ILE A 181 -4.62 -34.56 -2.95
CA ILE A 181 -4.69 -35.82 -2.20
C ILE A 181 -6.00 -36.56 -2.51
N SER A 182 -7.08 -35.84 -2.81
CA SER A 182 -8.38 -36.45 -3.17
C SER A 182 -8.43 -37.01 -4.61
N THR A 183 -7.51 -36.61 -5.49
CA THR A 183 -7.37 -37.17 -6.83
C THR A 183 -6.18 -38.14 -6.89
N ASN A 184 -6.46 -39.45 -6.78
CA ASN A 184 -5.58 -40.62 -6.92
C ASN A 184 -4.86 -41.14 -5.65
N PRO A 185 -5.32 -42.27 -5.07
CA PRO A 185 -4.45 -43.17 -4.32
C PRO A 185 -3.64 -44.11 -5.24
N ALA A 186 -3.52 -43.81 -6.54
CA ALA A 186 -2.99 -44.74 -7.54
C ALA A 186 -2.04 -44.13 -8.58
N THR A 187 -1.22 -43.14 -8.25
CA THR A 187 -0.09 -42.74 -9.11
C THR A 187 1.03 -42.04 -8.32
N ILE A 188 1.59 -42.69 -7.29
CA ILE A 188 2.94 -42.33 -6.81
C ILE A 188 3.89 -43.36 -7.38
N ASN A 189 4.23 -43.19 -8.66
CA ASN A 189 5.41 -43.78 -9.31
C ASN A 189 5.58 -43.10 -10.67
N ASN A 190 5.99 -41.83 -10.66
CA ASN A 190 6.77 -41.28 -11.76
C ASN A 190 7.60 -40.12 -11.22
N LYS A 191 8.84 -40.46 -10.83
CA LYS A 191 9.96 -39.52 -10.83
C LYS A 191 10.15 -39.05 -12.27
N SER A 192 9.60 -37.90 -12.62
CA SER A 192 10.06 -37.14 -13.78
C SER A 192 10.31 -35.71 -13.33
N SER A 193 11.59 -35.31 -13.40
CA SER A 193 12.17 -34.03 -13.00
C SER A 193 11.33 -32.80 -13.33
N PRO A 194 11.24 -31.80 -12.44
CA PRO A 194 10.77 -30.48 -12.81
C PRO A 194 11.99 -29.66 -13.26
N ASN A 195 12.42 -29.83 -14.51
CA ASN A 195 13.40 -28.95 -15.12
C ASN A 195 12.82 -28.36 -16.41
N ASN A 196 11.69 -27.65 -16.31
CA ASN A 196 11.20 -26.84 -17.43
C ASN A 196 10.14 -25.78 -17.08
N LEU A 197 10.42 -24.92 -16.10
CA LEU A 197 9.70 -23.65 -15.96
C LEU A 197 10.70 -22.52 -15.68
N LEU A 198 11.52 -22.24 -16.70
CA LEU A 198 12.34 -21.04 -16.77
C LEU A 198 11.53 -19.95 -17.49
N ASN A 199 10.68 -19.24 -16.75
CA ASN A 199 10.11 -17.96 -17.15
C ASN A 199 10.33 -16.98 -16.00
N GLY A 200 11.22 -16.02 -16.22
CA GLY A 200 11.57 -14.94 -15.28
C GLY A 200 13.05 -14.98 -14.87
N PRO A 201 13.74 -13.82 -14.76
CA PRO A 201 15.14 -13.78 -14.34
C PRO A 201 15.26 -14.37 -12.94
N ALA A 202 16.10 -15.41 -12.83
CA ALA A 202 16.31 -16.18 -11.63
C ALA A 202 16.90 -15.32 -10.50
N ILE A 203 16.07 -14.99 -9.50
CA ILE A 203 16.56 -14.54 -8.20
C ILE A 203 16.91 -15.81 -7.42
N ASN A 204 18.20 -15.96 -7.20
CA ASN A 204 18.88 -17.12 -6.61
C ASN A 204 18.25 -17.56 -5.26
N PRO A 205 17.84 -18.83 -5.07
CA PRO A 205 17.14 -19.29 -3.87
C PRO A 205 18.11 -19.86 -2.81
N GLN A 206 19.21 -19.16 -2.54
CA GLN A 206 20.09 -19.48 -1.41
C GLN A 206 20.55 -18.20 -0.70
N LYS A 207 19.67 -17.65 0.15
CA LYS A 207 20.06 -16.97 1.39
C LYS A 207 18.83 -16.83 2.28
N LYS A 208 18.96 -17.29 3.53
CA LYS A 208 17.97 -17.16 4.60
C LYS A 208 17.57 -15.67 4.77
N PRO A 209 16.34 -15.36 5.21
CA PRO A 209 15.98 -14.01 5.61
C PRO A 209 16.52 -13.78 7.02
N GLU A 210 17.81 -13.53 7.13
CA GLU A 210 18.37 -12.93 8.33
C GLU A 210 18.31 -11.42 8.14
N VAL A 211 17.65 -10.77 9.09
CA VAL A 211 17.25 -9.37 9.06
C VAL A 211 18.47 -8.47 8.85
N LEU A 212 18.60 -7.93 7.63
CA LEU A 212 19.61 -6.92 7.29
C LEU A 212 19.29 -5.63 8.06
N SER A 213 19.96 -5.45 9.20
CA SER A 213 19.71 -4.34 10.13
C SER A 213 20.88 -3.36 10.22
N ASN A 214 21.99 -3.61 9.50
CA ASN A 214 23.23 -2.83 9.66
C ASN A 214 23.76 -2.28 8.34
N GLN A 215 24.21 -1.01 8.41
CA GLN A 215 24.77 -0.21 7.32
C GLN A 215 25.91 -0.90 6.55
N THR A 216 26.67 -1.78 7.21
CA THR A 216 27.78 -2.53 6.61
C THR A 216 27.31 -3.54 5.55
N ASP A 217 26.10 -4.06 5.66
CA ASP A 217 25.56 -5.00 4.67
C ASP A 217 25.08 -4.29 3.40
N VAL A 218 24.72 -3.01 3.53
CA VAL A 218 24.38 -2.13 2.40
C VAL A 218 25.65 -1.78 1.61
N ASP A 219 26.75 -1.45 2.30
CA ASP A 219 28.03 -1.15 1.65
C ASP A 219 28.61 -2.36 0.91
N ASN A 220 28.44 -3.57 1.45
CA ASN A 220 28.84 -4.81 0.78
C ASN A 220 27.99 -5.10 -0.47
N PHE A 221 26.72 -4.73 -0.47
CA PHE A 221 25.85 -4.89 -1.64
C PHE A 221 26.17 -3.88 -2.74
N LEU A 222 26.61 -2.67 -2.37
CA LEU A 222 27.07 -1.65 -3.31
C LEU A 222 28.41 -2.02 -3.97
N ALA A 223 29.32 -2.66 -3.22
CA ALA A 223 30.58 -3.16 -3.75
C ALA A 223 30.41 -4.29 -4.78
N ASP A 224 29.40 -5.16 -4.61
CA ASP A 224 29.10 -6.26 -5.53
C ASP A 224 28.45 -5.77 -6.85
N LEU A 225 27.91 -4.54 -6.86
CA LEU A 225 27.34 -3.87 -8.04
C LEU A 225 28.37 -3.01 -8.81
N GLY A 226 29.63 -2.96 -8.36
CA GLY A 226 30.74 -2.40 -9.15
C GLY A 226 30.84 -0.87 -9.17
N TYR A 227 30.68 -0.22 -8.01
CA TYR A 227 31.21 1.12 -7.76
C TYR A 227 32.27 1.08 -6.65
#